data_AF-A0A024FGM7-F1
#
_entry.id   AF-A0A024FGM7-F1
#
_cell.length_a   1.000
_cell.length_b   1.000
_cell.length_c   1.000
_cell.angle_alpha   90.00
_cell.angle_beta   90.00
_cell.angle_gamma   90.00
#
_symmetry.space_group_name_H-M   'P 1'
#
loop_
_entity.id
_entity.type
_entity.pdbx_description
1 polymer ?
#
loop_
_entity_poly.entity_id
_entity_poly.type
_entity_poly.pdbx_seq_one_letter_code
_entity_poly.pdbx_strand_id
1 'polypeptide(L)'
;MSIYGWWNWSRKKGSKYVVPISRTNTRDKLIGFGMFVATMVVTYIVYKAYGTEINSSNYIDIFTSGVFFTAMWFMANKKLENWTLWIFADIITVPLYAYRGWGMLSLQYLIFTILAIQGYYAWKKSLNNNQVTA
;
A
#
# COMPACT_ATOMS: atom_id res chain seq x y z
N MET A 1 8.13 -7.73 5.14
CA MET A 1 7.69 -6.41 5.64
C MET A 1 7.11 -6.46 7.06
N SER A 2 6.45 -7.54 7.50
CA SER A 2 5.75 -7.61 8.80
C SER A 2 6.64 -7.43 10.03
N ILE A 3 7.84 -8.03 10.05
CA ILE A 3 8.82 -7.90 11.15
C ILE A 3 9.34 -6.45 11.24
N TYR A 4 9.71 -5.86 10.08
CA TYR A 4 10.20 -4.49 10.02
C TYR A 4 9.13 -3.46 10.42
N GLY A 5 7.89 -3.63 9.94
CA GLY A 5 6.77 -2.76 10.32
C GLY A 5 6.50 -2.80 11.82
N TRP A 6 6.43 -3.99 12.42
CA TRP A 6 6.24 -4.16 13.86
C TRP A 6 7.37 -3.52 14.68
N TRP A 7 8.61 -3.80 14.29
CA TRP A 7 9.78 -3.22 14.95
C TRP A 7 9.79 -1.69 14.86
N ASN A 8 9.51 -1.13 13.68
CA ASN A 8 9.46 0.31 13.47
C ASN A 8 8.31 0.98 14.24
N TRP A 9 7.18 0.29 14.39
CA TRP A 9 6.01 0.80 15.12
C TRP A 9 6.15 0.69 16.64
N SER A 10 6.87 -0.32 17.12
CA SER A 10 7.09 -0.57 18.55
C SER A 10 8.13 0.38 19.17
N ARG A 11 8.93 1.06 18.33
CA ARG A 11 9.90 2.06 18.79
C ARG A 11 9.22 3.28 19.42
N LYS A 12 9.39 3.42 20.73
CA LYS A 12 9.09 4.62 21.53
C LYS A 12 10.40 5.24 22.01
N LYS A 13 10.52 6.57 21.98
CA LYS A 13 11.65 7.30 22.59
C LYS A 13 11.05 8.25 23.62
N GLY A 14 11.16 7.89 24.90
CA GLY A 14 10.43 8.55 25.99
C GLY A 14 8.91 8.31 25.90
N SER A 15 8.11 9.36 26.08
CA SER A 15 6.64 9.32 26.03
C SER A 15 6.04 9.46 24.62
N LYS A 16 6.87 9.64 23.59
CA LYS A 16 6.42 9.83 22.19
C LYS A 16 6.81 8.66 21.30
N TYR A 17 5.91 8.26 20.41
CA TYR A 17 6.20 7.29 19.35
C TYR A 17 7.25 7.88 18.41
N VAL A 18 8.28 7.10 18.07
CA VAL A 18 9.39 7.58 17.21
C VAL A 18 8.94 7.80 15.77
N VAL A 19 7.86 7.12 15.37
CA VAL A 19 7.24 7.26 14.06
C VAL A 19 5.82 7.79 14.26
N PRO A 20 5.62 9.12 14.28
CA PRO A 20 4.29 9.71 14.28
C PRO A 20 3.65 9.56 12.89
N ILE A 21 2.32 9.56 12.84
CA ILE A 21 1.58 9.59 11.58
C ILE A 21 1.93 10.90 10.88
N SER A 22 2.45 10.82 9.65
CA SER A 22 2.89 12.00 8.89
C SER A 22 2.37 11.96 7.45
N ARG A 23 2.36 13.11 6.79
CA ARG A 23 2.11 13.19 5.34
C ARG A 23 3.39 12.89 4.56
N THR A 24 3.21 12.48 3.31
CA THR A 24 4.29 12.12 2.41
C THR A 24 4.90 13.38 1.81
N ASN A 25 6.23 13.57 1.93
CA ASN A 25 6.93 14.70 1.31
C ASN A 25 7.31 14.37 -0.15
N THR A 26 7.72 15.36 -0.96
CA THR A 26 8.14 15.12 -2.37
C THR A 26 9.25 14.11 -2.51
N ARG A 27 10.21 14.07 -1.56
CA ARG A 27 11.26 13.03 -1.50
C ARG A 27 10.69 11.63 -1.26
N ASP A 28 9.74 11.50 -0.33
CA ASP A 28 9.10 10.22 -0.03
C ASP A 28 8.29 9.71 -1.24
N LYS A 29 7.66 10.62 -2.00
CA LYS A 29 6.98 10.29 -3.27
C LYS A 29 7.97 9.79 -4.32
N LEU A 30 9.14 10.41 -4.43
CA LEU A 30 10.18 9.99 -5.37
C LEU A 30 10.75 8.61 -5.01
N ILE A 31 11.01 8.35 -3.73
CA ILE A 31 11.45 7.02 -3.25
C ILE A 31 10.34 5.98 -3.49
N GLY A 32 9.09 6.34 -3.18
CA GLY A 32 7.91 5.52 -3.47
C GLY A 32 7.81 5.15 -4.95
N PHE A 33 7.98 6.13 -5.84
CA PHE A 33 7.98 5.91 -7.28
C PHE A 33 9.14 5.03 -7.74
N GLY A 34 10.33 5.20 -7.16
CA GLY A 34 11.48 4.33 -7.42
C GLY A 34 11.20 2.86 -7.05
N MET A 35 10.60 2.62 -5.88
CA MET A 35 10.20 1.26 -5.46
C MET A 35 9.08 0.70 -6.31
N PHE A 36 8.12 1.53 -6.71
CA PHE A 36 7.04 1.14 -7.62
C PHE A 36 7.60 0.60 -8.94
N VAL A 37 8.48 1.36 -9.59
CA VAL A 37 9.12 0.97 -10.85
C VAL A 37 10.00 -0.26 -10.65
N ALA A 38 10.81 -0.30 -9.58
CA ALA A 38 11.65 -1.46 -9.29
C ALA A 38 10.81 -2.75 -9.12
N THR A 39 9.68 -2.66 -8.42
CA THR A 39 8.77 -3.80 -8.22
C THR A 39 8.17 -4.25 -9.54
N MET A 40 7.73 -3.32 -10.40
CA MET A 40 7.22 -3.66 -11.74
C MET A 40 8.25 -4.36 -12.61
N VAL A 41 9.52 -3.91 -12.56
CA VAL A 41 10.61 -4.56 -13.31
C VAL A 41 10.85 -5.97 -12.79
N VAL A 42 10.90 -6.16 -11.46
CA VAL A 42 11.08 -7.47 -10.83
C VAL A 42 9.93 -8.41 -11.18
N THR A 43 8.68 -7.98 -11.04
CA THR A 43 7.52 -8.83 -11.37
C THR A 43 7.47 -9.15 -12.86
N TYR A 44 7.77 -8.20 -13.74
CA TYR A 44 7.90 -8.46 -15.18
C TYR A 44 8.98 -9.51 -15.49
N ILE A 45 10.16 -9.41 -14.87
CA ILE A 45 11.23 -10.42 -15.03
C ILE A 45 10.77 -11.79 -14.57
N VAL A 46 10.05 -11.87 -13.44
CA VAL A 46 9.49 -13.13 -12.93
C VAL A 46 8.51 -13.73 -13.93
N TYR A 47 7.54 -12.95 -14.44
CA TYR A 47 6.60 -13.43 -15.47
C TYR A 47 7.32 -13.97 -16.71
N LYS A 48 8.37 -13.28 -17.16
CA LYS A 48 9.19 -13.70 -18.31
C LYS A 48 9.97 -14.98 -18.01
N ALA A 49 10.54 -15.12 -16.81
CA ALA A 49 11.32 -16.29 -16.40
C ALA A 49 10.46 -17.56 -16.25
N TYR A 50 9.21 -17.41 -15.81
CA TYR A 50 8.24 -18.51 -15.70
C TYR A 50 7.50 -18.82 -17.00
N GLY A 51 7.84 -18.16 -18.11
CA GLY A 51 7.31 -18.46 -19.44
C GLY A 51 5.80 -18.24 -19.59
N THR A 52 5.20 -17.37 -18.77
CA THR A 52 3.75 -17.14 -18.78
C THR A 52 3.38 -16.20 -19.93
N GLU A 53 2.40 -16.58 -20.75
CA GLU A 53 1.89 -15.69 -21.81
C GLU A 53 1.36 -14.38 -21.19
N ILE A 54 1.96 -13.26 -21.59
CA ILE A 54 1.63 -11.95 -21.03
C ILE A 54 0.34 -11.44 -21.68
N ASN A 55 -0.79 -11.78 -21.08
CA ASN A 55 -2.09 -11.21 -21.43
C ASN A 55 -2.28 -9.82 -20.80
N SER A 56 -3.24 -9.04 -21.32
CA SER A 56 -3.59 -7.70 -20.80
C SER A 56 -3.87 -7.70 -19.28
N SER A 57 -4.42 -8.79 -18.75
CA SER A 57 -4.67 -8.97 -17.31
C SER A 57 -3.39 -9.02 -16.47
N ASN A 58 -2.29 -9.54 -17.01
CA ASN A 58 -1.01 -9.67 -16.30
C ASN A 58 -0.29 -8.32 -16.18
N TYR A 59 -0.46 -7.42 -17.15
CA TYR A 59 0.04 -6.04 -17.04
C TYR A 59 -0.65 -5.28 -15.91
N ILE A 60 -1.96 -5.48 -15.73
CA ILE A 60 -2.70 -4.90 -14.62
C ILE A 60 -2.19 -5.46 -13.29
N ASP A 61 -1.90 -6.76 -13.23
CA ASP A 61 -1.37 -7.44 -12.02
C ASP A 61 0.03 -6.94 -11.63
N ILE A 62 0.91 -6.76 -12.62
CA ILE A 62 2.25 -6.18 -12.44
C ILE A 62 2.15 -4.76 -11.87
N PHE A 63 1.23 -3.97 -12.43
CA PHE A 63 0.97 -2.59 -11.98
C PHE A 63 0.43 -2.57 -10.55
N THR A 64 -0.63 -3.33 -10.24
CA THR A 64 -1.24 -3.37 -8.90
C THR A 64 -0.25 -3.89 -7.86
N SER A 65 0.58 -4.88 -8.21
CA SER A 65 1.66 -5.37 -7.34
C SER A 65 2.65 -4.28 -6.94
N GLY A 66 3.06 -3.43 -7.90
CA GLY A 66 3.90 -2.26 -7.61
C GLY A 66 3.23 -1.28 -6.66
N VAL A 67 1.91 -1.03 -6.84
CA VAL A 67 1.14 -0.15 -5.95
C VAL A 67 1.09 -0.74 -4.54
N PHE A 68 0.76 -2.02 -4.38
CA PHE A 68 0.70 -2.67 -3.07
C PHE A 68 2.04 -2.63 -2.34
N PHE A 69 3.14 -2.86 -3.06
CA PHE A 69 4.46 -2.81 -2.45
C PHE A 69 4.81 -1.41 -1.94
N THR A 70 4.52 -0.39 -2.75
CA THR A 70 4.71 1.03 -2.37
C THR A 70 3.82 1.40 -1.19
N ALA A 71 2.57 0.92 -1.19
CA ALA A 71 1.64 1.13 -0.10
C ALA A 71 2.15 0.48 1.19
N MET A 72 2.57 -0.79 1.17
CA MET A 72 3.17 -1.46 2.34
C MET A 72 4.37 -0.71 2.90
N TRP A 73 5.22 -0.14 2.05
CA TRP A 73 6.33 0.69 2.50
C TRP A 73 5.84 1.97 3.21
N PHE A 74 4.85 2.66 2.64
CA PHE A 74 4.24 3.83 3.26
C PHE A 74 3.52 3.48 4.57
N MET A 75 2.92 2.30 4.66
CA MET A 75 2.33 1.78 5.89
C MET A 75 3.39 1.60 6.98
N ALA A 76 4.52 0.97 6.65
CA ALA A 76 5.62 0.75 7.58
C ALA A 76 6.19 2.08 8.13
N ASN A 77 6.15 3.14 7.31
CA ASN A 77 6.59 4.49 7.68
C ASN A 77 5.46 5.39 8.25
N LYS A 78 4.28 4.83 8.53
CA LYS A 78 3.08 5.54 9.03
C LYS A 78 2.72 6.80 8.23
N LYS A 79 2.79 6.68 6.90
CA LYS A 79 2.35 7.72 5.97
C LYS A 79 0.85 7.62 5.71
N LEU A 80 0.15 8.75 5.70
CA LEU A 80 -1.30 8.78 5.46
C LEU A 80 -1.67 8.28 4.05
N GLU A 81 -0.83 8.59 3.06
CA GLU A 81 -1.02 8.28 1.64
C GLU A 81 -1.00 6.77 1.35
N ASN A 82 -0.48 5.96 2.28
CA ASN A 82 -0.63 4.50 2.24
C ASN A 82 -2.08 4.09 1.99
N TRP A 83 -3.03 4.65 2.75
CA TRP A 83 -4.43 4.27 2.65
C TRP A 83 -5.03 4.63 1.30
N THR A 84 -4.62 5.76 0.71
CA THR A 84 -5.04 6.16 -0.64
C THR A 84 -4.51 5.19 -1.70
N LEU A 85 -3.26 4.72 -1.55
CA LEU A 85 -2.68 3.71 -2.45
C LEU A 85 -3.37 2.35 -2.33
N TRP A 86 -3.73 1.93 -1.10
CA TRP A 86 -4.52 0.71 -0.88
C TRP A 86 -5.89 0.79 -1.55
N ILE A 87 -6.65 1.86 -1.31
CA ILE A 87 -7.96 2.05 -1.94
C ILE A 87 -7.85 2.03 -3.47
N PHE A 88 -6.84 2.71 -4.02
CA PHE A 88 -6.61 2.74 -5.45
C PHE A 88 -6.27 1.35 -6.02
N ALA A 89 -5.41 0.59 -5.35
CA ALA A 89 -5.07 -0.78 -5.77
C ALA A 89 -6.28 -1.71 -5.66
N ASP A 90 -7.03 -1.65 -4.56
CA ASP A 90 -8.19 -2.50 -4.30
C ASP A 90 -9.31 -2.27 -5.33
N ILE A 91 -9.55 -1.01 -5.72
CA ILE A 91 -10.54 -0.68 -6.78
C ILE A 91 -10.17 -1.31 -8.13
N ILE A 92 -8.87 -1.49 -8.41
CA ILE A 92 -8.41 -2.15 -9.64
C ILE A 92 -8.46 -3.67 -9.50
N THR A 93 -8.08 -4.22 -8.35
CA THR A 93 -8.02 -5.69 -8.15
C THR A 93 -9.38 -6.34 -7.97
N VAL A 94 -10.36 -5.67 -7.35
CA VAL A 94 -11.74 -6.19 -7.19
C VAL A 94 -12.35 -6.60 -8.54
N PRO A 95 -12.50 -5.72 -9.55
CA PRO A 95 -13.07 -6.11 -10.84
C PRO A 95 -12.18 -7.10 -11.59
N LEU A 96 -10.85 -7.01 -11.45
CA LEU A 96 -9.91 -7.95 -12.06
C LEU A 96 -10.14 -9.39 -11.55
N TYR A 97 -10.32 -9.55 -10.24
CA TYR A 97 -10.52 -10.86 -9.61
C TYR A 97 -11.93 -11.39 -9.79
N ALA A 98 -12.93 -10.51 -9.83
CA ALA A 98 -14.28 -10.87 -10.24
C ALA A 98 -14.30 -11.44 -11.67
N TYR A 99 -13.58 -10.80 -12.61
CA TYR A 99 -13.46 -11.29 -13.99
C TYR A 99 -12.73 -12.64 -14.10
N ARG A 100 -11.71 -12.86 -13.25
CA ARG A 100 -10.99 -14.16 -13.17
C ARG A 100 -11.81 -15.28 -12.50
N GLY A 101 -13.04 -15.02 -12.06
CA GLY A 101 -13.88 -15.99 -11.36
C GLY A 101 -13.50 -16.21 -9.89
N TRP A 102 -12.56 -15.42 -9.36
CA TRP A 102 -12.09 -15.52 -7.98
C TRP A 102 -12.95 -14.66 -7.05
N GLY A 103 -14.25 -14.98 -6.99
CA GLY A 103 -15.25 -14.19 -6.26
C GLY A 103 -14.92 -13.98 -4.77
N MET A 104 -14.38 -15.01 -4.11
CA MET A 104 -13.97 -14.92 -2.70
C MET A 104 -12.87 -13.87 -2.48
N LEU A 105 -11.85 -13.84 -3.35
CA LEU A 105 -10.78 -12.85 -3.28
C LEU A 105 -11.32 -11.46 -3.60
N SER A 106 -12.16 -11.31 -4.63
CA SER A 106 -12.80 -10.04 -4.93
C SER A 106 -13.56 -9.47 -3.72
N LEU A 107 -14.29 -10.30 -2.99
CA LEU A 107 -15.01 -9.89 -1.79
C LEU A 107 -14.06 -9.52 -0.64
N GLN A 108 -12.97 -10.27 -0.47
CA GLN A 108 -11.92 -9.95 0.50
C GLN A 108 -11.30 -8.57 0.24
N TYR A 109 -10.94 -8.26 -1.01
CA TYR A 109 -10.38 -6.96 -1.38
C TYR A 109 -11.41 -5.83 -1.20
N LEU A 110 -12.70 -6.09 -1.43
CA LEU A 110 -13.75 -5.12 -1.14
C LEU A 110 -13.82 -4.77 0.35
N ILE A 111 -13.72 -5.78 1.24
CA ILE A 111 -13.63 -5.55 2.68
C ILE A 111 -12.38 -4.74 3.03
N PHE A 112 -11.23 -5.05 2.42
CA PHE A 112 -10.00 -4.28 2.59
C PHE A 112 -10.15 -2.83 2.16
N THR A 113 -10.87 -2.53 1.07
CA THR A 113 -11.17 -1.16 0.67
C THR A 113 -11.92 -0.40 1.77
N ILE A 114 -12.94 -1.04 2.38
CA ILE A 114 -13.72 -0.44 3.47
C ILE A 114 -12.83 -0.17 4.69
N LEU A 115 -11.98 -1.12 5.08
CA LEU A 115 -11.04 -0.96 6.18
C LEU A 115 -10.01 0.13 5.88
N ALA A 116 -9.55 0.23 4.64
CA ALA A 116 -8.59 1.25 4.22
C ALA A 116 -9.19 2.66 4.30
N ILE A 117 -10.47 2.81 3.92
CA ILE A 117 -11.23 4.06 4.09
C ILE A 117 -11.33 4.42 5.57
N GLN A 118 -11.71 3.48 6.44
CA GLN A 118 -11.79 3.72 7.88
C GLN A 118 -10.41 4.09 8.47
N GLY A 119 -9.36 3.39 8.07
CA GLY A 119 -7.98 3.65 8.46
C GLY A 119 -7.52 5.05 8.06
N TYR A 120 -7.86 5.49 6.84
CA TYR A 120 -7.58 6.85 6.37
C TYR A 120 -8.24 7.91 7.25
N TYR A 121 -9.53 7.75 7.56
CA TYR A 121 -10.25 8.71 8.42
C TYR A 121 -9.69 8.73 9.85
N ALA A 122 -9.41 7.56 10.43
CA ALA A 122 -8.83 7.45 11.76
C ALA A 122 -7.46 8.13 11.84
N TRP A 123 -6.59 7.90 10.85
CA TRP A 123 -5.25 8.48 10.81
C TRP A 123 -5.30 9.99 10.51
N LYS A 124 -6.20 10.43 9.64
CA LYS A 124 -6.42 11.87 9.38
C LYS A 124 -6.90 12.59 10.64
N LYS A 125 -7.84 12.00 11.39
CA LYS A 125 -8.34 12.56 12.66
C LYS A 125 -7.23 12.62 13.71
N SER A 126 -6.42 11.58 13.82
CA SER A 126 -5.25 11.56 14.72
C SER A 126 -4.20 12.61 14.36
N LEU A 127 -3.91 12.80 13.07
CA LEU A 127 -3.02 13.85 12.57
C LEU A 127 -3.53 15.26 12.96
N ASN A 128 -4.83 15.52 12.78
CA ASN A 128 -5.42 16.82 13.09
C ASN A 128 -5.41 17.11 14.60
N ASN A 129 -5.73 16.11 15.44
CA ASN A 129 -5.68 16.27 16.89
C ASN A 129 -4.25 16.50 17.43
N ASN A 130 -3.24 15.86 16.82
CA ASN A 130 -1.83 16.08 17.19
C ASN A 130 -1.32 17.47 16.80
N GLN A 131 -1.90 18.13 15.78
CA GLN A 131 -1.58 19.52 15.44
C GLN A 131 -2.24 20.53 16.37
N VAL A 132 -3.39 20.19 16.97
CA VAL A 132 -4.12 21.08 17.90
C VAL A 132 -3.52 21.06 19.32
N THR A 133 -2.69 20.07 19.64
CA THR A 133 -2.07 19.87 20.96
C THR A 133 -0.55 20.13 20.98
N ALA A 134 -0.02 20.72 19.91
CA ALA A 134 1.40 21.06 19.77
C ALA A 134 1.66 22.55 19.98
#